data_AF-A0AAV4A6U9-F1
#
_entry.id   AF-A0AAV4A6U9-F1
#
_cell.length_a   1.000
_cell.length_b   1.000
_cell.length_c   1.000
_cell.angle_alpha   90.00
_cell.angle_beta   90.00
_cell.angle_gamma   90.00
#
_symmetry.space_group_name_H-M   'P 1'
#
loop_
_entity.id
_entity.type
_entity.pdbx_description
1 polymer ?
#
loop_
_entity_poly.entity_id
_entity_poly.type
_entity_poly.pdbx_seq_one_letter_code
_entity_poly.pdbx_strand_id
1 'polypeptide(L)'
;MEKLYSRSRVEKVCSQSGVEKVCPQSRVEKVCSRNRMEKLYSQSGVEKVCSQSGVEKVCPQSRVEKVCSRNRMEKLYSQSGVEKVCSQSGVEKVCSRNRMEKLYSQSGVEKVCSQSGVEKVCSRNRMEKLYSQSGVETVCSQSRVEKVCPQSRVEKVCSRNRMEKLYSQSGVEKLYSQSGVEKVCPQSRVEKVCSRNRMEKVCSQSGVEKSGVKKVCSQGGVEKLCSQGGVEKLYSQGGVGKLCSGSVL
;
A
#
# COMPACT_ATOMS: atom_id res chain seq x y z
N MET A 1 18.81 27.75 -7.85
CA MET A 1 18.31 26.39 -8.09
C MET A 1 19.43 25.58 -8.70
N GLU A 2 19.80 24.45 -8.09
CA GLU A 2 20.96 23.65 -8.52
C GLU A 2 20.61 22.64 -9.63
N LYS A 3 21.51 22.51 -10.61
CA LYS A 3 21.49 21.48 -11.65
C LYS A 3 22.80 20.71 -11.60
N LEU A 4 22.73 19.38 -11.59
CA LEU A 4 23.90 18.51 -11.62
C LEU A 4 23.73 17.40 -12.65
N TYR A 5 24.72 17.29 -13.52
CA TYR A 5 24.89 16.19 -14.48
C TYR A 5 26.27 15.59 -14.24
N SER A 6 26.34 14.28 -14.00
CA SER A 6 27.61 13.61 -13.71
C SER A 6 27.64 12.23 -14.33
N ARG A 7 28.80 11.84 -14.86
CA ARG A 7 29.07 10.44 -15.23
C ARG A 7 29.70 9.65 -14.07
N SER A 8 30.35 10.34 -13.15
CA SER A 8 31.02 9.79 -11.98
C SER A 8 30.10 9.73 -10.76
N ARG A 9 30.46 8.91 -9.77
CA ARG A 9 29.71 8.76 -8.50
C ARG A 9 29.42 10.12 -7.88
N VAL A 10 28.19 10.29 -7.41
CA VAL A 10 27.77 11.49 -6.69
C VAL A 10 27.67 11.14 -5.20
N GLU A 11 28.73 11.46 -4.47
CA GLU A 11 28.77 11.30 -3.01
C GLU A 11 27.70 12.18 -2.35
N LYS A 12 27.66 13.47 -2.70
CA LYS A 12 26.77 14.40 -2.00
C LYS A 12 26.39 15.60 -2.84
N VAL A 13 25.10 15.90 -2.86
CA VAL A 13 24.52 17.17 -3.30
C VAL A 13 23.74 17.75 -2.13
N CYS A 14 24.05 18.97 -1.73
CA CYS A 14 23.39 19.63 -0.61
C CYS A 14 23.11 21.09 -0.96
N SER A 15 21.82 21.42 -1.12
CA SER A 15 21.39 22.80 -1.36
C SER A 15 20.59 23.34 -0.17
N GLN A 16 20.89 24.58 0.21
CA GLN A 16 19.96 25.37 1.04
C GLN A 16 18.80 25.91 0.20
N SER A 17 19.03 26.14 -1.09
CA SER A 17 18.01 26.49 -2.06
C SER A 17 17.28 25.22 -2.54
N GLY A 18 16.55 25.31 -3.65
CA GLY A 18 15.97 24.13 -4.28
C GLY A 18 16.96 23.45 -5.22
N VAL A 19 16.73 22.14 -5.41
CA VAL A 19 17.44 21.32 -6.40
C VAL A 19 16.48 21.12 -7.57
N GLU A 20 16.78 21.73 -8.70
CA GLU A 20 15.93 21.64 -9.90
C GLU A 20 16.13 20.28 -10.57
N LYS A 21 17.40 19.86 -10.72
CA LYS A 21 17.69 18.62 -11.47
C LYS A 21 19.00 17.97 -11.08
N VAL A 22 18.96 16.68 -10.77
CA VAL A 22 20.14 15.83 -10.57
C VAL A 22 20.01 14.63 -11.51
N CYS A 23 20.98 14.45 -12.42
CA CYS A 23 20.97 13.43 -13.47
C CYS A 23 22.31 12.68 -13.62
N PRO A 24 22.76 11.94 -12.59
CA PRO A 24 23.95 11.12 -12.71
C PRO A 24 23.72 9.78 -13.43
N GLN A 25 24.73 9.32 -14.17
CA GLN A 25 24.75 7.95 -14.74
C GLN A 25 25.16 6.90 -13.70
N SER A 26 25.86 7.32 -12.66
CA SER A 26 26.40 6.50 -11.58
C SER A 26 25.55 6.54 -10.30
N ARG A 27 26.00 5.84 -9.26
CA ARG A 27 25.37 5.83 -7.93
C ARG A 27 25.35 7.22 -7.30
N VAL A 28 24.28 7.48 -6.56
CA VAL A 28 24.10 8.68 -5.74
C VAL A 28 23.97 8.27 -4.29
N GLU A 29 24.95 8.62 -3.46
CA GLU A 29 24.81 8.34 -2.03
C GLU A 29 23.79 9.30 -1.40
N LYS A 30 23.92 10.61 -1.64
CA LYS A 30 23.09 11.58 -0.93
C LYS A 30 22.72 12.82 -1.72
N VAL A 31 21.43 13.12 -1.76
CA VAL A 31 20.89 14.43 -2.18
C VAL A 31 20.03 14.99 -1.07
N CYS A 32 20.37 16.19 -0.60
CA CYS A 32 19.64 16.90 0.44
C CYS A 32 19.29 18.31 -0.02
N SER A 33 18.06 18.73 0.25
CA SER A 33 17.58 20.08 -0.05
C SER A 33 16.77 20.62 1.12
N ARG A 34 17.00 21.88 1.55
CA ARG A 34 16.07 22.54 2.48
C ARG A 34 14.78 22.92 1.75
N ASN A 35 14.88 23.44 0.53
CA ASN A 35 13.70 23.73 -0.30
C ASN A 35 13.28 22.51 -1.15
N ARG A 36 12.46 22.75 -2.16
CA ARG A 36 11.92 21.70 -3.03
C ARG A 36 13.03 21.01 -3.81
N MET A 37 12.93 19.70 -3.92
CA MET A 37 13.64 18.92 -4.93
C MET A 37 12.67 18.61 -6.05
N GLU A 38 12.94 19.14 -7.24
CA GLU A 38 12.08 18.90 -8.39
C GLU A 38 12.39 17.54 -9.01
N LYS A 39 13.59 17.33 -9.56
CA LYS A 39 13.88 16.12 -10.33
C LYS A 39 15.20 15.45 -9.95
N LEU A 40 15.12 14.17 -9.64
CA LEU A 40 16.28 13.27 -9.55
C LEU A 40 16.07 12.09 -10.49
N TYR A 41 16.96 11.95 -11.45
CA TYR A 41 17.06 10.79 -12.33
C TYR A 41 18.43 10.14 -12.13
N SER A 42 18.51 8.83 -12.05
CA SER A 42 19.80 8.12 -12.02
C SER A 42 19.70 6.82 -12.81
N GLN A 43 20.74 6.45 -13.54
CA GLN A 43 20.81 5.12 -14.14
C GLN A 43 21.20 4.04 -13.11
N SER A 44 21.72 4.44 -11.95
CA SER A 44 22.17 3.55 -10.88
C SER A 44 21.32 3.72 -9.61
N GLY A 45 21.82 3.19 -8.49
CA GLY A 45 21.16 3.26 -7.19
C GLY A 45 21.24 4.64 -6.55
N VAL A 46 20.22 4.95 -5.75
CA VAL A 46 20.14 6.16 -4.93
C VAL A 46 19.96 5.75 -3.48
N GLU A 47 20.96 6.00 -2.65
CA GLU A 47 20.91 5.59 -1.24
C GLU A 47 19.99 6.55 -0.46
N LYS A 48 20.18 7.87 -0.59
CA LYS A 48 19.42 8.82 0.22
C LYS A 48 18.99 10.10 -0.51
N VAL A 49 17.69 10.36 -0.45
CA VAL A 49 17.06 11.62 -0.86
C VAL A 49 16.34 12.23 0.33
N CYS A 50 16.63 13.49 0.64
CA CYS A 50 15.96 14.22 1.72
C CYS A 50 15.57 15.62 1.26
N SER A 51 14.32 16.02 1.50
CA SER A 51 13.88 17.41 1.35
C SER A 51 13.00 17.86 2.51
N GLN A 52 13.15 19.09 2.99
CA GLN A 52 12.15 19.65 3.91
C GLN A 52 10.90 20.11 3.16
N SER A 53 11.04 20.87 2.07
CA SER A 53 9.88 21.51 1.42
C SER A 53 9.13 20.67 0.40
N GLY A 54 9.68 19.54 -0.05
CA GLY A 54 8.97 18.59 -0.92
C GLY A 54 9.87 17.88 -1.93
N VAL A 55 9.42 16.73 -2.42
CA VAL A 55 10.07 15.99 -3.50
C VAL A 55 9.07 15.77 -4.62
N GLU A 56 9.29 16.38 -5.78
CA GLU A 56 8.37 16.26 -6.92
C GLU A 56 8.61 14.94 -7.66
N LYS A 57 9.84 14.61 -8.04
CA LYS A 57 10.11 13.42 -8.83
C LYS A 57 11.47 12.77 -8.56
N VAL A 58 11.45 11.48 -8.21
CA VAL A 58 12.63 10.61 -8.09
C VAL A 58 12.44 9.40 -9.00
N CYS A 59 13.36 9.18 -9.94
CA CYS A 59 13.25 8.18 -11.01
C CYS A 59 14.59 7.49 -11.31
N PRO A 60 15.17 6.73 -10.38
CA PRO A 60 16.29 5.87 -10.69
C PRO A 60 15.87 4.60 -11.43
N GLN A 61 16.77 4.08 -12.27
CA GLN A 61 16.60 2.77 -12.87
C GLN A 61 16.88 1.65 -11.85
N SER A 62 17.85 1.84 -10.95
CA SER A 62 18.16 0.84 -9.92
C SER A 62 17.44 1.09 -8.59
N ARG A 63 17.94 0.52 -7.48
CA ARG A 63 17.33 0.59 -6.15
C ARG A 63 17.31 2.00 -5.57
N VAL A 64 16.27 2.26 -4.78
CA VAL A 64 16.18 3.42 -3.88
C VAL A 64 16.14 2.92 -2.46
N GLU A 65 17.16 3.23 -1.67
CA GLU A 65 17.15 2.81 -0.27
C GLU A 65 16.24 3.72 0.55
N LYS A 66 16.39 5.05 0.43
CA LYS A 66 15.63 5.98 1.27
C LYS A 66 15.25 7.29 0.60
N VAL A 67 13.95 7.61 0.62
CA VAL A 67 13.44 8.94 0.32
C VAL A 67 12.65 9.47 1.50
N CYS A 68 13.00 10.64 1.98
CA CYS A 68 12.34 11.32 3.08
C CYS A 68 11.94 12.74 2.68
N SER A 69 10.68 13.10 2.92
CA SER A 69 10.23 14.49 2.82
C SER A 69 9.51 14.90 4.10
N ARG A 70 9.69 16.13 4.57
CA ARG A 70 8.75 16.68 5.58
C ARG A 70 7.42 16.97 4.90
N ASN A 71 7.45 17.70 3.81
CA ASN A 71 6.27 17.97 2.99
C ASN A 71 5.91 16.80 2.04
N ARG A 72 5.21 17.12 0.95
CA ARG A 72 4.66 16.17 0.00
C ARG A 72 5.76 15.51 -0.83
N MET A 73 5.57 14.22 -1.08
CA MET A 73 6.25 13.50 -2.14
C MET A 73 5.24 13.23 -3.25
N GLU A 74 5.47 13.78 -4.44
CA GLU A 74 4.57 13.54 -5.56
C GLU A 74 4.88 12.19 -6.20
N LYS A 75 6.06 12.02 -6.79
CA LYS A 75 6.35 10.83 -7.61
C LYS A 75 7.67 10.16 -7.27
N LEU A 76 7.61 8.86 -7.01
CA LEU A 76 8.76 7.98 -6.95
C LEU A 76 8.55 6.79 -7.89
N TYR A 77 9.48 6.62 -8.82
CA TYR A 77 9.53 5.48 -9.73
C TYR A 77 10.88 4.77 -9.60
N SER A 78 10.87 3.44 -9.53
CA SER A 78 12.08 2.60 -9.50
C SER A 78 11.86 1.33 -10.32
N GLN A 79 12.88 0.84 -11.02
CA GLN A 79 12.78 -0.49 -11.65
C GLN A 79 13.24 -1.59 -10.69
N SER A 80 14.33 -1.42 -9.94
CA SER A 80 14.90 -2.51 -9.13
C SER A 80 14.37 -2.66 -7.70
N GLY A 81 13.74 -1.64 -7.11
CA GLY A 81 13.14 -1.72 -5.78
C GLY A 81 13.17 -0.41 -4.99
N VAL A 82 12.36 -0.35 -3.94
CA VAL A 82 12.29 0.78 -3.01
C VAL A 82 12.23 0.26 -1.58
N GLU A 83 13.25 0.54 -0.77
CA GLU A 83 13.31 0.05 0.60
C GLU A 83 12.49 0.95 1.54
N LYS A 84 12.69 2.27 1.49
CA LYS A 84 12.00 3.18 2.42
C LYS A 84 11.56 4.50 1.83
N VAL A 85 10.27 4.78 2.00
CA VAL A 85 9.64 6.08 1.71
C VAL A 85 9.00 6.62 2.98
N CYS A 86 9.29 7.87 3.32
CA CYS A 86 8.69 8.58 4.45
C CYS A 86 8.26 9.99 4.04
N SER A 87 7.03 10.37 4.39
CA SER A 87 6.55 11.75 4.26
C SER A 87 5.66 12.15 5.44
N GLN A 88 5.72 13.41 5.90
CA GLN A 88 4.72 13.92 6.86
C GLN A 88 3.46 14.41 6.12
N SER A 89 3.60 15.22 5.06
CA SER A 89 2.45 15.84 4.38
C SER A 89 1.80 15.01 3.27
N GLY A 90 2.32 13.83 2.92
CA GLY A 90 1.65 12.91 2.00
C GLY A 90 2.53 12.37 0.88
N VAL A 91 2.10 11.25 0.31
CA VAL A 91 2.72 10.61 -0.85
C VAL A 91 1.65 10.43 -1.93
N GLU A 92 1.78 11.08 -3.08
CA GLU A 92 0.82 10.87 -4.19
C GLU A 92 1.06 9.50 -4.83
N LYS A 93 2.28 9.23 -5.31
CA LYS A 93 2.52 8.05 -6.13
C LYS A 93 3.90 7.43 -5.91
N VAL A 94 3.89 6.15 -5.57
CA VAL A 94 5.08 5.30 -5.59
C VAL A 94 4.83 4.11 -6.49
N CYS A 95 5.73 3.89 -7.44
CA CYS A 95 5.69 2.77 -8.36
C CYS A 95 7.05 2.09 -8.40
N SER A 96 7.06 0.79 -8.20
CA SER A 96 8.25 -0.03 -8.33
C SER A 96 7.95 -1.22 -9.24
N ARG A 97 8.85 -1.61 -10.13
CA ARG A 97 8.69 -2.93 -10.80
C ARG A 97 8.93 -4.02 -9.77
N ASN A 98 10.04 -3.95 -9.06
CA ASN A 98 10.35 -4.89 -7.97
C ASN A 98 9.69 -4.52 -6.62
N ARG A 99 10.14 -5.19 -5.56
CA ARG A 99 9.59 -5.08 -4.20
C ARG A 99 9.62 -3.64 -3.68
N MET A 100 8.57 -3.29 -2.96
CA MET A 100 8.53 -2.14 -2.06
C MET A 100 8.50 -2.64 -0.63
N GLU A 101 9.49 -2.30 0.17
CA GLU A 101 9.50 -2.74 1.57
C GLU A 101 8.62 -1.83 2.42
N LYS A 102 9.00 -0.57 2.61
CA LYS A 102 8.34 0.30 3.60
C LYS A 102 7.92 1.65 3.03
N LEU A 103 6.63 1.95 3.17
CA LEU A 103 6.08 3.28 2.92
C LEU A 103 5.32 3.77 4.14
N TYR A 104 5.74 4.93 4.65
CA TYR A 104 5.10 5.60 5.78
C TYR A 104 4.67 7.02 5.37
N SER A 105 3.42 7.35 5.66
CA SER A 105 2.93 8.73 5.58
C SER A 105 2.12 9.12 6.82
N GLN A 106 2.27 10.35 7.31
CA GLN A 106 1.33 10.88 8.29
C GLN A 106 0.02 11.29 7.61
N SER A 107 0.07 12.15 6.59
CA SER A 107 -1.17 12.68 6.00
C SER A 107 -1.88 11.68 5.08
N GLY A 108 -1.19 11.02 4.16
CA GLY A 108 -1.89 10.18 3.19
C GLY A 108 -1.01 9.52 2.15
N VAL A 109 -1.54 8.46 1.55
CA VAL A 109 -0.93 7.74 0.43
C VAL A 109 -1.99 7.57 -0.65
N GLU A 110 -1.86 8.24 -1.78
CA GLU A 110 -2.87 8.17 -2.83
C GLU A 110 -2.70 6.89 -3.66
N LYS A 111 -1.48 6.58 -4.12
CA LYS A 111 -1.25 5.42 -4.99
C LYS A 111 0.07 4.71 -4.74
N VAL A 112 -0.03 3.40 -4.52
CA VAL A 112 1.09 2.46 -4.49
C VAL A 112 0.89 1.41 -5.57
N CYS A 113 1.93 1.18 -6.37
CA CYS A 113 1.97 0.09 -7.34
C CYS A 113 3.29 -0.67 -7.24
N SER A 114 3.23 -2.00 -7.16
CA SER A 114 4.40 -2.87 -7.30
C SER A 114 4.09 -4.05 -8.22
N GLN A 115 5.07 -4.57 -8.97
CA GLN A 115 4.91 -5.89 -9.59
C GLN A 115 5.30 -6.98 -8.60
N SER A 116 6.50 -6.93 -8.01
CA SER A 116 7.03 -8.02 -7.18
C SER A 116 6.62 -8.01 -5.69
N GLY A 117 5.76 -7.09 -5.25
CA GLY A 117 5.13 -7.14 -3.94
C GLY A 117 5.39 -5.94 -3.04
N VAL A 118 4.60 -5.85 -1.98
CA VAL A 118 4.66 -4.75 -0.99
C VAL A 118 4.69 -5.33 0.41
N GLU A 119 5.75 -5.10 1.19
CA GLU A 119 5.78 -5.57 2.57
C GLU A 119 4.88 -4.71 3.46
N LYS A 120 5.10 -3.39 3.48
CA LYS A 120 4.44 -2.55 4.47
C LYS A 120 4.10 -1.16 3.97
N VAL A 121 2.81 -0.82 4.06
CA VAL A 121 2.30 0.53 3.83
C VAL A 121 1.52 0.98 5.05
N CYS A 122 1.89 2.12 5.61
CA CYS A 122 1.26 2.70 6.78
C CYS A 122 0.93 4.18 6.53
N SER A 123 -0.32 4.55 6.80
CA SER A 123 -0.79 5.93 6.74
C SER A 123 -1.49 6.32 8.05
N ARG A 124 -1.38 7.58 8.50
CA ARG A 124 -2.22 8.04 9.61
C ARG A 124 -3.64 8.32 9.11
N ASN A 125 -3.82 9.14 8.07
CA ASN A 125 -5.18 9.49 7.63
C ASN A 125 -5.71 8.55 6.53
N ARG A 126 -5.18 8.62 5.30
CA ARG A 126 -5.79 7.92 4.16
C ARG A 126 -4.80 7.07 3.39
N MET A 127 -5.28 5.91 2.95
CA MET A 127 -4.69 5.16 1.85
C MET A 127 -5.76 4.96 0.79
N GLU A 128 -5.59 5.55 -0.39
CA GLU A 128 -6.61 5.44 -1.44
C GLU A 128 -6.44 4.13 -2.22
N LYS A 129 -5.27 3.92 -2.85
CA LYS A 129 -5.08 2.81 -3.78
C LYS A 129 -3.76 2.08 -3.56
N LEU A 130 -3.83 0.78 -3.35
CA LEU A 130 -2.69 -0.13 -3.39
C LEU A 130 -2.96 -1.25 -4.40
N TYR A 131 -2.07 -1.36 -5.38
CA TYR A 131 -2.08 -2.42 -6.38
C TYR A 131 -0.75 -3.17 -6.34
N SER A 132 -0.82 -4.50 -6.43
CA SER A 132 0.37 -5.34 -6.49
C SER A 132 0.11 -6.55 -7.39
N GLN A 133 1.06 -6.95 -8.24
CA GLN A 133 0.93 -8.24 -8.95
C GLN A 133 1.27 -9.41 -7.99
N SER A 134 2.27 -9.25 -7.13
CA SER A 134 2.56 -10.20 -6.06
C SER A 134 1.84 -9.86 -4.75
N GLY A 135 2.26 -10.47 -3.64
CA GLY A 135 1.62 -10.35 -2.34
C GLY A 135 1.77 -8.99 -1.68
N VAL A 136 0.92 -8.77 -0.68
CA VAL A 136 0.96 -7.62 0.21
C VAL A 136 0.94 -8.13 1.65
N GLU A 137 2.01 -7.89 2.41
CA GLU A 137 2.09 -8.40 3.78
C GLU A 137 1.25 -7.53 4.73
N THR A 138 1.52 -6.23 4.80
CA THR A 138 0.86 -5.35 5.78
C THR A 138 0.40 -4.01 5.19
N VAL A 139 -0.88 -3.72 5.41
CA VAL A 139 -1.49 -2.41 5.17
C VAL A 139 -2.13 -1.90 6.46
N CYS A 140 -1.72 -0.73 6.92
CA CYS A 140 -2.26 -0.11 8.12
C CYS A 140 -2.70 1.34 7.85
N SER A 141 -3.89 1.71 8.33
CA SER A 141 -4.34 3.10 8.37
C SER A 141 -5.02 3.44 9.70
N GLN A 142 -4.78 4.63 10.27
CA GLN A 142 -5.56 5.09 11.42
C GLN A 142 -6.91 5.72 11.03
N SER A 143 -7.18 5.98 9.75
CA SER A 143 -8.51 6.43 9.35
C SER A 143 -9.08 5.59 8.21
N ARG A 144 -8.71 5.80 6.95
CA ARG A 144 -9.36 5.13 5.82
C ARG A 144 -8.39 4.32 4.96
N VAL A 145 -8.85 3.15 4.52
CA VAL A 145 -8.26 2.37 3.41
C VAL A 145 -9.36 2.19 2.36
N GLU A 146 -9.19 2.77 1.18
CA GLU A 146 -10.25 2.73 0.17
C GLU A 146 -10.14 1.51 -0.73
N LYS A 147 -8.97 1.22 -1.28
CA LYS A 147 -8.82 0.12 -2.24
C LYS A 147 -7.47 -0.59 -2.12
N VAL A 148 -7.53 -1.88 -1.85
CA VAL A 148 -6.38 -2.80 -1.87
C VAL A 148 -6.68 -3.93 -2.85
N CYS A 149 -5.84 -4.08 -3.88
CA CYS A 149 -6.05 -5.00 -5.00
C CYS A 149 -4.76 -5.69 -5.44
N PRO A 150 -4.18 -6.60 -4.65
CA PRO A 150 -3.17 -7.50 -5.15
C PRO A 150 -3.75 -8.62 -6.01
N GLN A 151 -2.98 -9.16 -6.96
CA GLN A 151 -3.33 -10.44 -7.60
C GLN A 151 -3.03 -11.60 -6.64
N SER A 152 -1.91 -11.58 -5.93
CA SER A 152 -1.59 -12.61 -4.93
C SER A 152 -2.19 -12.33 -3.53
N ARG A 153 -1.64 -12.99 -2.50
CA ARG A 153 -2.15 -12.99 -1.12
C ARG A 153 -2.03 -11.62 -0.43
N VAL A 154 -2.97 -11.37 0.47
CA VAL A 154 -2.88 -10.30 1.48
C VAL A 154 -2.78 -10.93 2.85
N GLU A 155 -1.69 -10.69 3.58
CA GLU A 155 -1.56 -11.24 4.95
C GLU A 155 -2.36 -10.40 5.95
N LYS A 156 -2.20 -9.08 5.95
CA LYS A 156 -2.82 -8.21 6.96
C LYS A 156 -3.25 -6.86 6.42
N VAL A 157 -4.52 -6.53 6.65
CA VAL A 157 -5.03 -5.16 6.51
C VAL A 157 -5.70 -4.73 7.80
N CYS A 158 -5.31 -3.56 8.31
CA CYS A 158 -5.87 -2.96 9.51
C CYS A 158 -6.26 -1.51 9.23
N SER A 159 -7.50 -1.16 9.53
CA SER A 159 -7.98 0.22 9.50
C SER A 159 -8.64 0.55 10.83
N ARG A 160 -8.34 1.69 11.45
CA ARG A 160 -9.08 2.09 12.65
C ARG A 160 -10.50 2.52 12.29
N ASN A 161 -10.69 3.38 11.27
CA ASN A 161 -12.04 3.79 10.88
C ASN A 161 -12.60 2.83 9.82
N ARG A 162 -12.51 3.18 8.54
CA ARG A 162 -13.22 2.48 7.45
C ARG A 162 -12.27 1.73 6.54
N MET A 163 -12.73 0.58 6.08
CA MET A 163 -12.20 -0.07 4.89
C MET A 163 -13.31 -0.16 3.85
N GLU A 164 -13.07 0.33 2.64
CA GLU A 164 -14.06 0.15 1.57
C GLU A 164 -13.84 -1.15 0.84
N LYS A 165 -12.77 -1.27 0.04
CA LYS A 165 -12.65 -2.36 -0.93
C LYS A 165 -11.34 -3.12 -0.78
N LEU A 166 -11.46 -4.42 -0.55
CA LEU A 166 -10.35 -5.36 -0.66
C LEU A 166 -10.71 -6.44 -1.67
N TYR A 167 -9.91 -6.54 -2.73
CA TYR A 167 -9.97 -7.61 -3.71
C TYR A 167 -8.62 -8.34 -3.76
N SER A 168 -8.64 -9.65 -3.94
CA SER A 168 -7.43 -10.45 -4.19
C SER A 168 -7.79 -11.63 -5.09
N GLN A 169 -6.95 -12.00 -6.06
CA GLN A 169 -7.19 -13.25 -6.81
C GLN A 169 -6.82 -14.49 -5.97
N SER A 170 -5.93 -14.32 -4.99
CA SER A 170 -5.63 -15.35 -4.01
C SER A 170 -6.51 -15.19 -2.76
N GLY A 171 -5.90 -15.15 -1.57
CA GLY A 171 -6.60 -15.09 -0.31
C GLY A 171 -6.22 -13.89 0.56
N VAL A 172 -7.00 -13.71 1.61
CA VAL A 172 -6.77 -12.73 2.67
C VAL A 172 -6.65 -13.47 3.99
N GLU A 173 -5.53 -13.33 4.69
CA GLU A 173 -5.40 -13.96 6.01
C GLU A 173 -6.15 -13.14 7.04
N LYS A 174 -5.82 -11.86 7.23
CA LYS A 174 -6.37 -11.05 8.31
C LYS A 174 -6.83 -9.68 7.84
N LEU A 175 -8.11 -9.39 8.09
CA LEU A 175 -8.69 -8.07 7.94
C LEU A 175 -9.29 -7.61 9.27
N TYR A 176 -8.90 -6.42 9.69
CA TYR A 176 -9.45 -5.76 10.88
C TYR A 176 -9.90 -4.33 10.58
N SER A 177 -11.11 -4.00 10.98
CA SER A 177 -11.63 -2.63 11.02
C SER A 177 -12.31 -2.35 12.38
N GLN A 178 -12.25 -1.12 12.90
CA GLN A 178 -13.15 -0.75 14.01
C GLN A 178 -14.48 -0.19 13.49
N SER A 179 -14.49 0.75 12.54
CA SER A 179 -15.74 1.43 12.16
C SER A 179 -16.53 0.83 11.01
N GLY A 180 -15.96 0.02 10.12
CA GLY A 180 -16.75 -0.64 9.08
C GLY A 180 -15.96 -1.17 7.90
N VAL A 181 -16.53 -2.19 7.26
CA VAL A 181 -16.00 -2.80 6.04
C VAL A 181 -17.07 -2.86 4.97
N GLU A 182 -16.87 -2.18 3.84
CA GLU A 182 -17.85 -2.15 2.76
C GLU A 182 -17.79 -3.45 1.94
N LYS A 183 -16.60 -3.86 1.47
CA LYS A 183 -16.47 -4.99 0.56
C LYS A 183 -15.13 -5.71 0.67
N VAL A 184 -15.20 -7.01 0.93
CA VAL A 184 -14.07 -7.94 0.90
C VAL A 184 -14.42 -9.05 -0.08
N CYS A 185 -13.69 -9.17 -1.17
CA CYS A 185 -13.97 -10.16 -2.22
C CYS A 185 -12.67 -10.76 -2.79
N PRO A 186 -11.92 -11.56 -2.03
CA PRO A 186 -10.95 -12.45 -2.64
C PRO A 186 -11.63 -13.55 -3.46
N GLN A 187 -10.94 -14.07 -4.48
CA GLN A 187 -11.41 -15.24 -5.21
C GLN A 187 -11.20 -16.52 -4.37
N SER A 188 -10.06 -16.68 -3.71
CA SER A 188 -9.80 -17.89 -2.91
C SER A 188 -10.29 -17.76 -1.45
N ARG A 189 -9.40 -17.95 -0.47
CA ARG A 189 -9.75 -18.09 0.96
C ARG A 189 -9.68 -16.77 1.71
N VAL A 190 -10.57 -16.61 2.69
CA VAL A 190 -10.49 -15.60 3.73
C VAL A 190 -10.30 -16.29 5.07
N GLU A 191 -9.20 -16.06 5.79
CA GLU A 191 -9.07 -16.68 7.11
C GLU A 191 -9.83 -15.90 8.19
N LYS A 192 -9.69 -14.58 8.24
CA LYS A 192 -10.33 -13.79 9.28
C LYS A 192 -10.69 -12.39 8.83
N VAL A 193 -11.97 -12.04 8.98
CA VAL A 193 -12.48 -10.68 8.83
C VAL A 193 -13.16 -10.27 10.12
N CYS A 194 -12.72 -9.17 10.70
CA CYS A 194 -13.32 -8.62 11.90
C CYS A 194 -13.59 -7.14 11.72
N SER A 195 -14.82 -6.74 12.04
CA SER A 195 -15.23 -5.35 12.16
C SER A 195 -15.90 -5.17 13.52
N ARG A 196 -15.66 -4.08 14.26
CA ARG A 196 -16.54 -3.81 15.43
C ARG A 196 -17.90 -3.41 14.92
N ASN A 197 -17.96 -2.49 13.99
CA ASN A 197 -19.20 -2.06 13.38
C ASN A 197 -19.59 -2.95 12.17
N ARG A 198 -20.50 -2.45 11.35
CA ARG A 198 -21.12 -3.14 10.23
C ARG A 198 -20.14 -3.61 9.17
N MET A 199 -20.44 -4.75 8.57
CA MET A 199 -19.86 -5.18 7.30
C MET A 199 -20.95 -5.26 6.24
N GLU A 200 -20.77 -4.60 5.10
CA GLU A 200 -21.79 -4.64 4.04
C GLU A 200 -21.65 -5.93 3.22
N LYS A 201 -20.44 -6.24 2.73
CA LYS A 201 -20.24 -7.43 1.89
C LYS A 201 -18.93 -8.15 2.17
N VAL A 202 -19.03 -9.44 2.50
CA VAL A 202 -17.89 -10.36 2.56
C VAL A 202 -18.14 -11.50 1.60
N CYS A 203 -17.21 -11.75 0.68
CA CYS A 203 -17.33 -12.82 -0.30
C CYS A 203 -16.03 -13.59 -0.51
N SER A 204 -16.15 -14.87 -0.81
CA SER A 204 -15.11 -15.72 -1.39
C SER A 204 -15.68 -16.54 -2.55
N GLN A 205 -15.05 -16.46 -3.73
CA GLN A 205 -15.53 -17.02 -5.00
C GLN A 205 -14.61 -18.14 -5.50
N SER A 206 -14.73 -19.30 -4.89
CA SER A 206 -13.90 -20.46 -5.20
C SER A 206 -14.68 -21.76 -5.03
N GLY A 207 -14.64 -22.61 -6.06
CA GLY A 207 -15.25 -23.95 -6.08
C GLY A 207 -14.28 -25.07 -5.65
N VAL A 208 -13.21 -24.75 -4.92
CA VAL A 208 -12.18 -25.72 -4.48
C VAL A 208 -12.47 -26.14 -3.03
N GLU A 209 -12.31 -27.41 -2.67
CA GLU A 209 -12.68 -28.02 -1.37
C GLU A 209 -12.06 -27.41 -0.09
N LYS A 210 -11.24 -26.35 -0.17
CA LYS A 210 -10.62 -25.65 1.00
C LYS A 210 -10.77 -24.14 0.96
N SER A 211 -11.78 -23.69 0.23
CA SER A 211 -11.93 -22.31 -0.17
C SER A 211 -13.19 -21.74 0.46
N GLY A 212 -13.12 -20.59 1.11
CA GLY A 212 -14.21 -20.12 1.97
C GLY A 212 -13.75 -19.11 3.02
N VAL A 213 -14.63 -18.80 3.97
CA VAL A 213 -14.35 -17.84 5.04
C VAL A 213 -14.24 -18.57 6.37
N LYS A 214 -13.04 -18.63 6.97
CA LYS A 214 -12.89 -19.35 8.25
C LYS A 214 -13.53 -18.62 9.42
N LYS A 215 -13.33 -17.31 9.53
CA LYS A 215 -13.86 -16.52 10.65
C LYS A 215 -14.35 -15.16 10.24
N VAL A 216 -15.60 -14.88 10.57
CA VAL A 216 -16.22 -13.55 10.48
C VAL A 216 -16.64 -13.11 11.88
N CYS A 217 -16.22 -11.91 12.28
CA CYS A 217 -16.67 -11.28 13.51
C CYS A 217 -17.23 -9.88 13.21
N SER A 218 -18.48 -9.61 13.55
CA SER A 218 -19.06 -8.27 13.55
C SER A 218 -19.86 -8.00 14.83
N GLN A 219 -19.71 -6.84 15.46
CA GLN A 219 -20.70 -6.41 16.47
C GLN A 219 -21.88 -5.72 15.75
N GLY A 220 -21.60 -4.91 14.73
CA GLY A 220 -22.63 -4.17 13.97
C GLY A 220 -23.38 -4.96 12.89
N GLY A 221 -23.16 -6.27 12.76
CA GLY A 221 -23.85 -7.11 11.77
C GLY A 221 -23.13 -7.24 10.42
N VAL A 222 -23.52 -8.27 9.65
CA VAL A 222 -23.05 -8.48 8.28
C VAL A 222 -24.25 -8.45 7.33
N GLU A 223 -24.32 -7.49 6.40
CA GLU A 223 -25.48 -7.42 5.49
C GLU A 223 -25.50 -8.55 4.48
N LYS A 224 -24.36 -8.83 3.84
CA LYS A 224 -24.25 -9.88 2.82
C LYS A 224 -22.98 -10.68 3.00
N LEU A 225 -23.14 -11.98 3.20
CA LEU A 225 -22.05 -12.94 3.32
C LEU A 225 -22.23 -14.04 2.28
N CYS A 226 -21.32 -14.09 1.30
CA CYS A 226 -21.36 -15.07 0.21
C CYS A 226 -20.10 -15.93 0.22
N SER A 227 -20.22 -17.23 0.43
CA SER A 227 -19.06 -18.11 0.37
C SER A 227 -19.41 -19.39 -0.33
N GLN A 228 -18.69 -19.70 -1.42
CA GLN A 228 -18.90 -20.93 -2.17
C GLN A 228 -18.51 -22.18 -1.37
N GLY A 229 -17.37 -22.20 -0.67
CA GLY A 229 -17.05 -23.29 0.26
C GLY A 229 -17.33 -22.97 1.73
N GLY A 230 -18.38 -22.17 1.99
CA GLY A 230 -18.96 -22.00 3.32
C GLY A 230 -18.22 -21.07 4.27
N VAL A 231 -18.77 -20.94 5.48
CA VAL A 231 -18.23 -20.10 6.56
C VAL A 231 -18.07 -20.98 7.81
N GLU A 232 -16.85 -21.19 8.28
CA GLU A 232 -16.61 -22.11 9.43
C GLU A 232 -17.09 -21.51 10.75
N LYS A 233 -16.80 -20.23 11.00
CA LYS A 233 -17.15 -19.52 12.23
C LYS A 233 -17.70 -18.13 11.94
N LEU A 234 -18.92 -17.88 12.40
CA LEU A 234 -19.61 -16.60 12.27
C LEU A 234 -20.03 -16.10 13.64
N TYR A 235 -19.51 -14.93 14.03
CA TYR A 235 -19.89 -14.22 15.25
C TYR A 235 -20.46 -12.88 14.86
N SER A 236 -21.79 -12.73 14.91
CA SER A 236 -22.46 -11.48 14.54
C SER A 236 -23.50 -11.07 15.57
N GLN A 237 -23.25 -10.01 16.33
CA GLN A 237 -24.24 -9.51 17.31
C GLN A 237 -25.42 -8.81 16.62
N GLY A 238 -25.14 -8.01 15.59
CA GLY A 238 -26.16 -7.39 14.73
C GLY A 238 -26.79 -8.32 13.69
N GLY A 239 -26.59 -9.64 13.80
CA GLY A 239 -27.15 -10.64 12.87
C GLY A 239 -26.47 -10.68 11.49
N VAL A 240 -26.99 -11.54 10.60
CA VAL A 240 -26.58 -11.60 9.19
C VAL A 240 -27.80 -11.45 8.30
N GLY A 241 -27.77 -10.46 7.39
CA GLY A 241 -28.92 -10.13 6.55
C GLY A 241 -29.17 -11.16 5.45
N LYS A 242 -28.20 -11.36 4.56
CA LYS A 242 -28.26 -12.32 3.45
C LYS A 242 -27.06 -13.26 3.47
N LEU A 243 -27.35 -14.55 3.58
CA LEU A 243 -26.38 -15.62 3.37
C LEU A 243 -26.55 -16.16 1.95
N CYS A 244 -25.45 -16.25 1.21
CA CYS A 244 -25.43 -16.94 -0.08
C CYS A 244 -24.42 -18.09 0.02
N SER A 245 -24.91 -19.31 0.14
CA SER A 245 -24.13 -20.53 -0.09
C SER A 245 -24.15 -20.85 -1.59
N GLY A 246 -23.01 -21.21 -2.15
CA GLY A 246 -23.00 -21.81 -3.49
C GLY A 246 -23.59 -23.22 -3.39
N SER A 247 -24.70 -23.49 -4.08
CA SER A 247 -25.05 -24.86 -4.44
C SER A 247 -23.98 -25.35 -5.41
N VAL A 248 -23.27 -26.42 -5.04
CA VAL A 248 -22.51 -27.21 -6.01
C VAL A 248 -23.54 -28.03 -6.79
N LEU A 249 -23.76 -27.70 -8.06
CA LEU A 249 -24.17 -28.69 -9.05
C LEU A 249 -22.90 -29.31 -9.62
#